data_AF-A0A1G2HGN7-F1
#
_entry.id   AF-A0A1G2HGN7-F1
#
_cell.length_a   1.000
_cell.length_b   1.000
_cell.length_c   1.000
_cell.angle_alpha   90.00
_cell.angle_beta   90.00
_cell.angle_gamma   90.00
#
_symmetry.space_group_name_H-M   'P 1'
#
loop_
_entity.id
_entity.type
_entity.pdbx_description
1 polymer ?
#
loop_
_entity_poly.entity_id
_entity_poly.type
_entity_poly.pdbx_seq_one_letter_code
_entity_poly.pdbx_strand_id
1 'polypeptide(L)'
;MQINIRTKNLESSDAINEYVHKKVSELDKYINVHVGELEGGRGAVEAFVELERTTQHHKKGYIFRSEIQIVMPVLNSVRAESTQADLYASIDEAKDEIQRQLRKYQGKIRTNRQRNKQKFKKLLHISELVRFRKEK
;
A
#
# COMPACT_ATOMS: atom_id res chain seq x y z
N MET A 1 -3.09 -2.16 10.31
CA MET A 1 -2.72 -3.26 9.40
C MET A 1 -2.10 -4.42 10.18
N GLN A 2 -2.22 -5.68 9.73
CA GLN A 2 -1.43 -6.78 10.30
C GLN A 2 -0.05 -6.80 9.65
N ILE A 3 1.02 -6.86 10.43
CA ILE A 3 2.40 -6.81 9.93
C ILE A 3 3.09 -8.13 10.24
N ASN A 4 3.49 -8.84 9.18
CA ASN A 4 4.20 -10.10 9.23
C ASN A 4 5.66 -9.85 8.84
N ILE A 5 6.59 -10.02 9.79
CA ILE A 5 8.02 -9.80 9.57
C ILE A 5 8.72 -11.15 9.40
N ARG A 6 9.55 -11.28 8.38
CA ARG A 6 10.42 -12.42 8.13
C ARG A 6 11.85 -11.94 7.97
N THR A 7 12.78 -12.64 8.61
CA THR A 7 14.22 -12.39 8.46
C THR A 7 14.89 -13.59 7.80
N LYS A 8 15.88 -13.34 6.93
CA LYS A 8 16.67 -14.35 6.25
C LYS A 8 18.15 -14.03 6.38
N ASN A 9 18.94 -14.98 6.86
CA ASN A 9 20.38 -14.81 7.12
C ASN A 9 20.72 -13.62 8.05
N LEU A 10 19.75 -13.21 8.87
CA LEU A 10 19.82 -12.11 9.82
C LEU A 10 19.11 -12.55 11.12
N GLU A 11 19.70 -12.24 12.27
CA GLU A 11 19.04 -12.42 13.56
C GLU A 11 17.93 -11.37 13.73
N SER A 12 16.73 -11.82 14.07
CA SER A 12 15.65 -10.91 14.45
C SER A 12 15.90 -10.42 15.87
N SER A 13 16.21 -9.14 16.03
CA SER A 13 16.24 -8.47 17.34
C SER A 13 14.95 -7.69 17.57
N ASP A 14 14.61 -7.45 18.84
CA ASP A 14 13.45 -6.64 19.22
C ASP A 14 13.54 -5.22 18.64
N ALA A 15 14.75 -4.64 18.60
CA ALA A 15 14.98 -3.33 18.01
C ALA A 15 14.63 -3.28 16.51
N ILE A 16 14.95 -4.33 15.74
CA ILE A 16 14.60 -4.41 14.31
C ILE A 16 13.08 -4.53 14.17
N ASN A 17 12.45 -5.40 14.94
CA ASN A 17 11.00 -5.59 14.90
C ASN A 17 10.26 -4.30 15.24
N GLU A 18 10.64 -3.63 16.33
CA GLU A 18 10.03 -2.36 16.74
C GLU A 18 10.22 -1.27 15.67
N TYR A 19 11.41 -1.20 15.06
CA TYR A 19 11.69 -0.25 13.99
C TYR A 19 10.80 -0.49 12.76
N VAL A 20 10.70 -1.74 12.30
CA VAL A 20 9.83 -2.10 11.17
C VAL A 20 8.38 -1.80 11.51
N HIS A 21 7.90 -2.19 12.68
CA HIS A 21 6.54 -1.91 13.12
C HIS A 21 6.25 -0.41 13.13
N LYS A 22 7.15 0.41 13.67
CA LYS A 22 7.01 1.88 13.68
C LYS A 22 6.89 2.43 12.26
N LYS A 23 7.82 2.06 11.36
CA LYS A 23 7.87 2.61 10.00
C LYS A 23 6.70 2.15 9.12
N VAL A 24 6.33 0.88 9.21
CA VAL A 24 5.24 0.30 8.42
C VAL A 24 3.88 0.76 8.96
N SER A 25 3.73 0.98 10.27
CA SER A 25 2.49 1.55 10.82
C SER A 25 2.22 2.98 10.34
N GLU A 26 3.24 3.77 10.00
CA GLU A 26 3.03 5.09 9.39
C GLU A 26 2.32 5.00 8.04
N LEU A 27 2.35 3.85 7.37
CA LEU A 27 1.69 3.64 6.07
C LEU A 27 0.17 3.47 6.23
N ASP A 28 -0.33 3.12 7.41
CA ASP A 28 -1.77 2.96 7.69
C ASP A 28 -2.56 4.23 7.34
N LYS A 29 -1.95 5.42 7.51
CA LYS A 29 -2.58 6.71 7.15
C LYS A 29 -2.92 6.82 5.67
N TYR A 30 -2.23 6.08 4.80
CA TYR A 30 -2.51 6.07 3.37
C TYR A 30 -3.51 4.96 2.96
N ILE A 31 -3.78 4.01 3.85
CA ILE A 31 -4.64 2.86 3.58
C ILE A 31 -6.06 3.13 4.11
N ASN A 32 -6.17 3.68 5.32
CA ASN A 32 -7.44 3.91 6.02
C ASN A 32 -8.38 4.92 5.33
N VAL A 33 -7.88 5.76 4.43
CA VAL A 33 -8.68 6.82 3.80
C VAL A 33 -9.83 6.26 2.95
N HIS A 34 -9.75 5.01 2.46
CA HIS A 34 -10.74 4.47 1.50
C HIS A 34 -11.38 3.14 1.92
N VAL A 35 -10.80 2.40 2.86
CA VAL A 35 -11.39 1.14 3.34
C VAL A 35 -12.68 1.38 4.14
N GLY A 36 -12.81 2.53 4.81
CA GLY A 36 -14.02 2.87 5.58
C GLY A 36 -15.30 3.10 4.78
N GLU A 37 -15.24 3.15 3.45
CA GLU A 37 -16.41 3.38 2.57
C GLU A 37 -16.84 2.15 1.77
N LEU A 38 -16.18 1.00 1.96
CA LEU A 38 -16.61 -0.26 1.36
C LEU A 38 -17.43 -1.01 2.41
N GLU A 39 -18.72 -1.14 2.12
CA GLU A 39 -19.65 -1.93 2.94
C GLU A 39 -19.05 -3.32 3.23
N GLY A 40 -18.85 -3.66 4.50
CA GLY A 40 -18.37 -4.99 4.91
C GLY A 40 -17.11 -5.04 5.78
N GLY A 41 -16.57 -3.91 6.20
CA GLY A 41 -15.56 -3.87 7.27
C GLY A 41 -14.14 -3.67 6.78
N ARG A 42 -13.24 -3.45 7.75
CA ARG A 42 -11.80 -3.28 7.53
C ARG A 42 -11.28 -4.51 6.79
N GLY A 43 -11.27 -4.49 5.46
CA GLY A 43 -10.66 -5.57 4.69
C GLY A 43 -9.25 -5.73 5.22
N ALA A 44 -8.92 -6.93 5.69
CA ALA A 44 -7.68 -7.20 6.39
C ALA A 44 -6.53 -6.79 5.47
N VAL A 45 -5.87 -5.69 5.83
CA VAL A 45 -4.67 -5.25 5.14
C VAL A 45 -3.52 -5.92 5.84
N GLU A 46 -2.78 -6.71 5.08
CA GLU A 46 -1.61 -7.45 5.52
C GLU A 46 -0.38 -6.84 4.87
N ALA A 47 0.62 -6.55 5.69
CA ALA A 47 1.96 -6.19 5.26
C ALA A 47 2.89 -7.37 5.52
N PHE A 48 3.59 -7.81 4.48
CA PHE A 48 4.68 -8.75 4.57
C PHE A 48 5.98 -7.97 4.42
N VAL A 49 6.87 -8.12 5.40
CA VAL A 49 8.18 -7.49 5.39
C VAL A 49 9.22 -8.59 5.42
N GLU A 50 10.07 -8.64 4.40
CA GLU A 50 11.20 -9.57 4.35
C GLU A 50 12.51 -8.79 4.45
N LEU A 51 13.34 -9.15 5.43
CA LEU A 51 14.66 -8.58 5.65
C LEU A 51 15.71 -9.65 5.40
N GLU A 52 16.62 -9.41 4.47
CA GLU A 52 17.68 -10.35 4.11
C GLU A 52 19.06 -9.72 4.23
N ARG A 53 20.02 -10.47 4.78
CA ARG A 53 21.44 -10.16 4.64
C ARG A 53 22.02 -10.99 3.49
N THR A 54 22.34 -10.33 2.38
CA THR A 54 22.93 -10.98 1.21
C THR A 54 24.45 -10.92 1.29
N THR A 55 25.10 -12.07 1.46
CA THR A 55 26.55 -12.22 1.40
C THR A 55 26.90 -13.34 0.43
N GLN A 56 26.93 -13.05 -0.87
CA GLN A 56 27.44 -14.03 -1.83
C GLN A 56 28.10 -13.34 -3.03
N HIS A 57 29.44 -13.40 -3.00
CA HIS A 57 30.33 -13.37 -4.15
C HIS A 57 30.37 -12.11 -5.05
N HIS A 58 31.48 -11.39 -4.88
CA HIS A 58 32.21 -10.63 -5.91
C HIS A 58 31.83 -9.19 -6.29
N LYS A 59 30.91 -8.50 -5.60
CA LYS A 59 30.83 -7.04 -5.75
C LYS A 59 30.73 -6.35 -4.39
N LYS A 60 31.76 -5.57 -4.06
CA LYS A 60 31.75 -4.60 -2.96
C LYS A 60 30.60 -3.61 -3.19
N GLY A 61 29.46 -3.82 -2.55
CA GLY A 61 28.33 -2.90 -2.64
C GLY A 61 27.04 -3.54 -2.17
N TYR A 62 26.52 -3.01 -1.06
CA TYR A 62 25.22 -3.27 -0.44
C TYR A 62 25.00 -4.71 0.08
N ILE A 63 24.63 -4.82 1.37
CA ILE A 63 24.67 -6.05 2.16
C ILE A 63 23.26 -6.45 2.61
N PHE A 64 22.35 -5.48 2.74
CA PHE A 64 21.02 -5.69 3.27
C PHE A 64 19.96 -5.41 2.22
N ARG A 65 19.00 -6.32 2.12
CA ARG A 65 17.84 -6.22 1.25
C ARG A 65 16.59 -6.15 2.12
N SER A 66 15.73 -5.19 1.82
CA SER A 66 14.43 -5.02 2.49
C SER A 66 13.35 -5.00 1.45
N GLU A 67 12.38 -5.90 1.62
CA GLU A 67 11.21 -6.01 0.78
C GLU A 67 9.97 -5.78 1.62
N ILE A 68 9.08 -4.91 1.13
CA ILE A 68 7.79 -4.64 1.77
C ILE A 68 6.71 -4.91 0.73
N GLN A 69 5.78 -5.79 1.05
CA GLN A 69 4.59 -6.08 0.25
C GLN A 69 3.34 -5.82 1.07
N ILE A 70 2.46 -4.94 0.57
CA ILE A 70 1.16 -4.66 1.17
C ILE A 70 0.07 -5.24 0.29
N VAL A 71 -0.70 -6.16 0.86
CA VAL A 71 -1.86 -6.77 0.21
C VAL A 71 -3.10 -5.95 0.57
N MET A 72 -3.82 -5.48 -0.46
CA MET A 72 -5.02 -4.69 -0.29
C MET A 72 -6.25 -5.45 -0.81
N PRO A 73 -7.43 -5.27 -0.19
CA PRO A 73 -8.63 -6.06 -0.51
C PRO A 73 -9.26 -5.73 -1.88
N VAL A 74 -9.04 -4.54 -2.42
CA VAL A 74 -9.86 -3.99 -3.54
C VAL A 74 -9.11 -3.96 -4.87
N LEU A 75 -7.79 -3.98 -4.84
CA LEU A 75 -6.91 -3.71 -5.97
C LEU A 75 -5.56 -4.43 -5.74
N ASN A 76 -4.72 -4.47 -6.77
CA ASN A 76 -3.42 -5.13 -6.76
C ASN A 76 -2.57 -4.78 -5.52
N SER A 77 -1.84 -5.77 -5.02
CA SER A 77 -0.84 -5.58 -3.98
C SER A 77 0.26 -4.63 -4.44
N VAL A 78 0.81 -3.90 -3.49
CA VAL A 78 1.91 -2.95 -3.70
C VAL A 78 3.17 -3.57 -3.13
N ARG A 79 4.27 -3.58 -3.89
CA ARG A 79 5.55 -4.13 -3.48
C ARG A 79 6.67 -3.14 -3.78
N ALA A 80 7.62 -3.05 -2.87
CA ALA A 80 8.87 -2.31 -3.04
C ALA A 80 10.02 -3.12 -2.45
N GLU A 81 11.18 -2.96 -3.07
CA GLU A 81 12.41 -3.65 -2.70
C GLU A 81 13.55 -2.65 -2.74
N SER A 82 14.36 -2.62 -1.69
CA SER A 82 15.55 -1.79 -1.59
C SER A 82 16.75 -2.65 -1.16
N THR A 83 17.92 -2.33 -1.69
CA THR A 83 19.19 -2.96 -1.32
C THR A 83 20.20 -1.88 -0.93
N GLN A 84 20.66 -1.88 0.32
CA GLN A 84 21.55 -0.85 0.88
C GLN A 84 22.68 -1.46 1.73
N ALA A 85 23.62 -0.61 2.15
CA ALA A 85 24.77 -1.00 2.96
C ALA A 85 24.39 -1.12 4.45
N ASP A 86 23.32 -0.43 4.84
CA ASP A 86 22.72 -0.44 6.17
C ASP A 86 21.26 -0.91 6.09
N LEU A 87 20.83 -1.73 7.05
CA LEU A 87 19.50 -2.33 7.10
C LEU A 87 18.41 -1.28 7.34
N TYR A 88 18.64 -0.29 8.20
CA TYR A 88 17.65 0.73 8.50
C TYR A 88 17.44 1.65 7.31
N ALA A 89 18.52 1.94 6.56
CA ALA A 89 18.44 2.69 5.32
C ALA A 89 17.62 1.96 4.25
N SER A 90 17.79 0.64 4.07
CA SER A 90 16.97 -0.13 3.11
C SER A 90 15.49 -0.17 3.51
N ILE A 91 15.18 -0.28 4.81
CA ILE A 91 13.80 -0.23 5.31
C ILE A 91 13.16 1.13 5.00
N ASP A 92 13.88 2.22 5.25
CA ASP A 92 13.36 3.57 5.02
C ASP A 92 13.11 3.85 3.54
N GLU A 93 14.02 3.43 2.67
CA GLU A 93 13.85 3.58 1.22
C GLU A 93 12.66 2.75 0.71
N ALA A 94 12.56 1.47 1.10
CA ALA A 94 11.42 0.64 0.74
C ALA A 94 10.09 1.24 1.23
N LYS A 95 10.07 1.79 2.44
CA LYS A 95 8.89 2.47 3.01
C LYS A 95 8.50 3.71 2.20
N ASP A 96 9.45 4.54 1.78
CA ASP A 96 9.18 5.72 0.96
C ASP A 96 8.66 5.37 -0.43
N GLU A 97 9.17 4.29 -1.03
CA GLU A 97 8.64 3.76 -2.28
C GLU A 97 7.19 3.28 -2.15
N ILE A 98 6.88 2.49 -1.12
CA ILE A 98 5.51 2.05 -0.83
C ILE A 98 4.60 3.26 -0.61
N GLN A 99 5.03 4.24 0.17
CA GLN A 99 4.29 5.48 0.39
C GLN A 99 3.93 6.17 -0.93
N ARG A 100 4.88 6.28 -1.87
CA ARG A 100 4.65 6.84 -3.20
C ARG A 100 3.63 6.03 -4.00
N GLN A 101 3.71 4.70 -3.96
CA GLN A 101 2.76 3.83 -4.65
C GLN A 101 1.35 3.93 -4.03
N LEU A 102 1.22 3.98 -2.70
CA LEU A 102 -0.05 4.17 -1.99
C LEU A 102 -0.69 5.53 -2.32
N ARG A 103 0.10 6.60 -2.44
CA ARG A 103 -0.41 7.91 -2.89
C ARG A 103 -0.96 7.85 -4.31
N LYS A 104 -0.25 7.20 -5.24
CA LYS A 104 -0.73 6.98 -6.61
C LYS A 104 -2.03 6.16 -6.63
N TYR A 105 -2.11 5.14 -5.78
CA TYR A 105 -3.28 4.31 -5.60
C TYR A 105 -4.52 5.12 -5.18
N GLN A 106 -4.38 5.97 -4.15
CA GLN A 106 -5.45 6.87 -3.73
C GLN A 106 -5.93 7.79 -4.86
N GLY A 107 -4.99 8.37 -5.62
CA GLY A 107 -5.30 9.21 -6.77
C GLY A 107 -6.13 8.48 -7.82
N LYS A 108 -5.79 7.22 -8.13
CA LYS A 108 -6.54 6.38 -9.09
C LYS A 108 -7.96 6.10 -8.61
N ILE A 109 -8.15 5.71 -7.34
CA ILE A 109 -9.50 5.44 -6.79
C ILE A 109 -10.38 6.68 -6.84
N ARG A 110 -9.87 7.83 -6.37
CA ARG A 110 -10.63 9.10 -6.39
C ARG A 110 -11.07 9.47 -7.81
N THR A 111 -10.14 9.37 -8.76
CA THR A 111 -10.41 9.67 -10.18
C THR A 111 -11.47 8.73 -10.75
N ASN A 112 -11.37 7.43 -10.49
CA ASN A 112 -12.34 6.44 -10.98
C ASN A 112 -13.73 6.66 -10.37
N ARG A 113 -13.81 6.95 -9.07
CA ARG A 113 -15.08 7.30 -8.41
C ARG A 113 -15.71 8.56 -9.02
N GLN A 114 -14.92 9.59 -9.29
CA GLN A 114 -15.44 10.82 -9.89
C GLN A 114 -15.93 10.60 -11.33
N ARG A 115 -15.21 9.82 -12.13
CA ARG A 115 -15.65 9.40 -13.47
C ARG A 115 -16.95 8.60 -13.43
N ASN A 116 -17.09 7.66 -12.48
CA ASN A 116 -18.30 6.87 -12.32
C ASN A 116 -19.50 7.73 -11.91
N LYS A 117 -19.32 8.70 -10.99
CA LYS A 117 -20.35 9.68 -10.63
C LYS A 117 -20.79 10.50 -11.84
N GLN A 118 -19.87 10.95 -12.69
CA GLN A 118 -20.19 11.71 -13.91
C GLN A 118 -20.97 10.85 -14.92
N LYS A 119 -20.53 9.60 -15.16
CA LYS A 119 -21.25 8.65 -16.02
C LYS A 119 -22.66 8.39 -15.51
N PHE A 120 -22.82 8.15 -14.21
CA PHE A 120 -24.12 7.94 -13.59
C PHE A 120 -25.03 9.17 -13.70
N LYS A 121 -24.52 10.38 -13.47
CA LYS A 121 -25.27 11.62 -13.71
C LYS A 121 -25.71 11.76 -15.16
N LYS A 122 -24.84 11.42 -16.12
CA LYS A 122 -25.18 11.45 -17.55
C LYS A 122 -26.27 10.43 -17.89
N LEU A 123 -26.17 9.21 -17.36
CA LEU A 123 -27.19 8.16 -17.51
C LEU A 123 -28.54 8.59 -16.90
N LEU A 124 -28.54 9.14 -15.69
CA LEU A 124 -29.74 9.70 -15.05
C LEU A 124 -30.37 10.87 -15.83
N HIS A 125 -29.55 11.68 -16.50
CA HIS A 125 -30.05 12.79 -17.31
C HIS A 125 -30.69 12.31 -18.62
N ILE A 126 -30.26 11.15 -19.11
CA ILE A 126 -30.76 10.52 -20.34
C ILE A 126 -32.01 9.66 -20.05
N SER A 127 -32.19 9.15 -18.83
CA SER A 127 -33.32 8.29 -18.51
C SER A 127 -34.66 9.04 -18.52
N GLU A 128 -35.66 8.41 -19.15
CA GLU A 128 -37.03 8.92 -19.31
C GLU A 128 -37.70 9.25 -17.96
N LEU A 129 -37.38 8.49 -16.90
CA LEU A 129 -37.92 8.65 -15.54
C LEU A 129 -37.66 10.03 -14.93
N VAL A 130 -36.58 10.72 -15.32
CA VAL A 130 -36.27 12.08 -14.82
C VAL A 130 -36.93 13.16 -15.68
N ARG A 131 -37.16 12.91 -16.97
CA ARG A 131 -37.86 13.85 -17.88
C ARG A 131 -39.34 13.98 -17.53
N PHE A 132 -40.01 12.87 -17.24
CA PHE A 132 -41.43 12.87 -16.85
C PHE A 132 -41.73 13.60 -15.53
N ARG A 133 -40.73 13.78 -14.65
CA ARG A 133 -40.91 14.52 -13.38
C ARG A 133 -40.93 16.05 -13.55
N LYS A 134 -40.56 16.57 -14.72
CA LYS A 134 -40.50 18.02 -14.99
C LYS A 134 -41.74 18.57 -15.70
N GLU A 135 -42.67 17.73 -16.14
CA GLU A 135 -43.85 18.10 -16.94
C GLU A 135 -45.19 18.08 -16.16
N LYS A 136 -45.14 17.98 -14.83
CA LYS A 136 -46.28 18.24 -13.92
C LYS A 136 -45.93 19.36 -12.96
#